data_AF-X1L376-F1
#
_entry.id   AF-X1L376-F1
#
_cell.length_a   1.000
_cell.length_b   1.000
_cell.length_c   1.000
_cell.angle_alpha   90.00
_cell.angle_beta   90.00
_cell.angle_gamma   90.00
#
_symmetry.space_group_name_H-M   'P 1'
#
loop_
_entity.id
_entity.type
_entity.pdbx_description
1 polymer ?
#
loop_
_entity_poly.entity_id
_entity_poly.type
_entity_poly.pdbx_seq_one_letter_code
_entity_poly.pdbx_strand_id
1 'polypeptide(L)' 'RELHVYGPEVPLSEQKEGAAQHKGLGKALLREAERIASEEFQAPRMIILSGIGAREYYRTEFGYSLQGDYMVRDLSS' A
#
# COMPACT_ATOMS: atom_id res chain seq x y z
N ARG A 1 6.23 3.69 10.80
CA ARG A 1 6.96 4.14 9.58
C ARG A 1 5.91 4.45 8.52
N GLU A 2 6.06 5.54 7.76
CA GLU A 2 5.05 6.07 6.81
C GLU A 2 5.41 5.70 5.37
N LEU A 3 4.41 5.37 4.55
CA LEU A 3 4.55 5.28 3.10
C LEU A 3 4.01 6.59 2.49
N HIS A 4 4.91 7.45 2.04
CA HIS A 4 4.57 8.71 1.39
C HIS A 4 5.13 8.72 -0.03
N VAL A 5 4.27 8.82 -1.05
CA VAL A 5 4.68 8.98 -2.45
C VAL A 5 4.50 10.44 -2.82
N TYR A 6 5.61 11.17 -3.00
CA TYR A 6 5.58 12.59 -3.39
C TYR A 6 5.14 12.75 -4.86
N GLY A 7 4.09 13.54 -5.08
CA GLY A 7 3.51 13.87 -6.38
C GLY A 7 2.16 14.58 -6.19
N PRO A 8 1.61 15.26 -7.21
CA PRO A 8 0.28 15.87 -7.07
C PRO A 8 -0.75 14.80 -6.71
N GLU A 9 -1.57 15.06 -5.68
CA GLU A 9 -2.73 14.23 -5.34
C GLU A 9 -3.69 14.24 -6.53
N VAL A 10 -3.69 13.17 -7.32
CA VAL A 10 -4.70 12.99 -8.35
C VAL A 10 -5.79 12.10 -7.76
N PRO A 11 -7.06 12.52 -7.76
CA PRO A 11 -8.18 11.63 -7.46
C PRO A 11 -8.06 10.37 -8.31
N LEU A 12 -8.26 9.19 -7.72
CA LEU A 12 -8.25 7.89 -8.42
C LEU A 12 -9.14 7.86 -9.68
N SER A 13 -10.11 8.78 -9.79
CA SER A 13 -11.04 8.95 -10.91
C SER A 13 -10.47 9.67 -12.13
N GLU A 14 -9.32 10.34 -12.05
CA GLU A 14 -8.70 11.02 -13.19
C GLU A 14 -7.34 10.40 -13.49
N GLN A 15 -7.33 9.35 -14.32
CA GLN A 15 -6.08 8.86 -14.91
C GLN A 15 -5.50 9.93 -15.83
N LYS A 16 -4.52 10.70 -15.34
CA LYS A 16 -3.70 11.60 -16.17
C LYS A 16 -2.32 10.97 -16.34
N GLU A 17 -1.96 10.67 -17.59
CA GLU A 17 -0.76 9.93 -18.03
C GLU A 17 0.61 10.49 -17.56
N GLY A 18 0.64 11.59 -16.81
CA GLY A 18 1.87 12.26 -16.36
C GLY A 18 2.14 12.26 -14.85
N ALA A 19 1.22 11.82 -13.98
CA ALA A 19 1.45 11.90 -12.54
C ALA A 19 2.30 10.72 -12.02
N ALA A 20 3.28 11.00 -11.14
CA ALA A 20 4.15 9.99 -10.54
C ALA A 20 3.37 8.87 -9.81
N GLN A 21 2.17 9.17 -9.30
CA GLN A 21 1.24 8.20 -8.72
C GLN A 21 0.81 7.09 -9.70
N HIS A 22 0.78 7.36 -11.01
CA HIS A 22 0.45 6.37 -12.03
C HIS A 22 1.66 5.57 -12.54
N LYS A 23 2.87 5.89 -12.09
CA LYS A 23 4.10 5.17 -12.49
C LYS A 23 4.34 3.86 -11.71
N GLY A 24 3.41 3.45 -10.85
CA GLY A 24 3.50 2.17 -10.12
C GLY A 24 4.52 2.14 -8.98
N LEU A 25 5.18 3.26 -8.67
CA LEU A 25 6.20 3.33 -7.62
C LEU A 25 5.66 2.95 -6.24
N GLY A 26 4.46 3.42 -5.87
CA GLY A 26 3.81 3.04 -4.62
C GLY A 26 3.57 1.53 -4.54
N LYS A 27 3.21 0.90 -5.67
CA LYS A 27 2.99 -0.56 -5.72
C LYS A 27 4.31 -1.32 -5.58
N ALA A 28 5.38 -0.85 -6.22
CA ALA A 28 6.70 -1.45 -6.12
C ALA A 28 7.27 -1.36 -4.70
N LEU A 29 7.15 -0.18 -4.06
CA LEU A 29 7.59 0.03 -2.68
C LEU A 29 6.84 -0.87 -1.69
N LEU A 30 5.52 -1.00 -1.85
CA LEU A 30 4.73 -1.84 -0.96
C LEU A 30 5.08 -3.33 -1.14
N ARG A 31 5.26 -3.80 -2.38
CA ARG A 31 5.72 -5.19 -2.63
C ARG A 31 7.09 -5.47 -2.03
N GLU A 32 8.01 -4.54 -2.16
CA GLU A 32 9.35 -4.70 -1.58
C GLU A 32 9.30 -4.70 -0.05
N ALA A 33 8.45 -3.85 0.55
CA ALA A 33 8.21 -3.89 1.98
C ALA A 33 7.61 -5.24 2.43
N GLU A 34 6.67 -5.81 1.66
CA GLU A 34 6.09 -7.13 1.94
C GLU A 34 7.16 -8.23 1.87
N ARG A 35 7.98 -8.22 0.82
CA ARG A 35 9.10 -9.16 0.64
C ARG A 35 10.10 -9.08 1.80
N ILE A 36 10.56 -7.88 2.15
CA ILE A 36 11.49 -7.69 3.27
C ILE A 36 10.86 -8.20 4.57
N ALA A 37 9.60 -7.82 4.84
CA ALA A 37 8.92 -8.21 6.06
C ALA A 37 8.77 -9.73 6.19
N SER A 38 8.44 -10.45 5.12
CA SER A 38 8.27 -11.90 5.15
C SER A 38 9.61 -12.67 5.09
N GLU A 39 10.51 -12.30 4.20
CA GLU A 39 11.74 -13.07 3.92
C GLU A 39 12.89 -12.75 4.87
N GLU A 40 13.02 -11.50 5.31
CA GLU A 40 14.16 -11.06 6.13
C GLU A 40 13.81 -10.92 7.61
N PHE A 41 12.55 -10.62 7.91
CA PHE A 41 12.06 -10.44 9.28
C PHE A 41 11.06 -11.50 9.74
N GLN A 42 10.60 -12.38 8.84
CA GLN A 42 9.72 -13.50 9.16
C GLN A 42 8.45 -13.02 9.87
N ALA A 43 8.03 -11.80 9.50
CA ALA A 43 6.87 -11.16 10.07
C ALA A 43 5.62 -11.91 9.58
N PRO A 44 4.73 -12.34 10.49
CA PRO A 44 3.55 -13.10 10.09
C PRO A 44 2.50 -12.23 9.39
N ARG A 45 2.58 -10.90 9.55
CA ARG A 45 1.60 -9.95 8.98
C ARG A 45 2.18 -8.55 8.77
N MET A 46 1.54 -7.80 7.87
CA MET A 46 1.76 -6.38 7.65
C MET A 46 0.53 -5.56 8.08
N ILE A 47 0.78 -4.43 8.74
CA ILE A 47 -0.24 -3.51 9.25
C ILE A 47 0.08 -2.10 8.75
N ILE A 48 -0.88 -1.45 8.12
CA ILE A 48 -0.75 -0.11 7.53
C ILE A 48 -1.79 0.80 8.17
N LEU A 49 -1.34 1.84 8.88
CA LEU A 49 -2.23 2.92 9.30
C LEU A 49 -2.63 3.72 8.06
N SER A 50 -3.92 3.75 7.73
CA SER A 50 -4.39 4.31 6.46
C SER A 50 -5.57 5.25 6.67
N GLY A 51 -5.45 6.47 6.12
CA GLY A 51 -6.57 7.40 6.00
C GLY A 51 -7.70 6.81 5.15
N ILE A 52 -8.94 7.16 5.48
CA ILE A 52 -10.15 6.54 4.90
C ILE A 52 -10.12 6.52 3.37
N GLY A 53 -9.71 7.61 2.73
CA GLY A 53 -9.65 7.73 1.26
C GLY A 53 -8.59 6.85 0.56
N ALA A 54 -7.60 6.34 1.30
CA ALA A 54 -6.54 5.49 0.75
C ALA A 54 -6.79 3.99 0.99
N ARG A 55 -7.79 3.61 1.80
CA ARG A 55 -8.05 2.21 2.16
C ARG A 55 -8.36 1.34 0.94
N GLU A 56 -9.05 1.89 -0.05
CA GLU A 56 -9.45 1.14 -1.26
C GLU A 56 -8.25 0.73 -2.11
N TYR A 57 -7.20 1.55 -2.15
CA TYR A 57 -5.94 1.22 -2.81
C TYR A 57 -5.33 -0.05 -2.21
N TYR A 58 -5.21 -0.15 -0.88
CA TYR A 58 -4.64 -1.33 -0.23
C TYR A 58 -5.55 -2.58 -0.36
N ARG A 59 -6.86 -2.37 -0.37
CA ARG A 59 -7.85 -3.46 -0.49
C ARG A 59 -7.83 -4.10 -1.87
N THR A 60 -7.99 -3.30 -2.92
CA THR A 60 -8.19 -3.80 -4.29
C THR A 60 -6.88 -4.27 -4.92
N GLU A 61 -5.77 -3.60 -4.63
CA GLU A 61 -4.50 -3.86 -5.31
C GLU A 61 -3.63 -4.90 -4.59
N PHE A 62 -3.82 -5.10 -3.28
CA PHE A 62 -2.94 -5.92 -2.46
C PHE A 62 -3.67 -6.86 -1.50
N GLY A 63 -5.01 -6.85 -1.45
CA GLY A 63 -5.77 -7.79 -0.62
C GLY A 63 -5.72 -7.50 0.87
N TYR A 64 -5.46 -6.26 1.29
CA TYR A 64 -5.55 -5.88 2.69
C TYR A 64 -7.02 -5.78 3.14
N SER A 65 -7.25 -6.13 4.41
CA SER A 65 -8.55 -6.03 5.07
C SER A 65 -8.54 -4.96 6.17
N LEU A 66 -9.66 -4.31 6.45
CA LEU A 66 -9.74 -3.32 7.52
C LEU A 66 -9.88 -4.02 8.88
N GLN A 67 -9.00 -3.70 9.83
CA GLN A 67 -9.09 -4.11 11.24
C GLN A 67 -8.82 -2.89 12.13
N GLY A 68 -9.88 -2.35 12.74
CA GLY A 68 -9.81 -1.06 13.45
C GLY A 68 -9.44 0.08 12.49
N ASP A 69 -8.41 0.85 12.83
CA ASP A 69 -7.90 1.95 12.01
C ASP A 69 -6.83 1.52 10.99
N TYR A 70 -6.54 0.23 10.91
CA TYR A 70 -5.45 -0.32 10.12
C TYR A 70 -5.94 -1.18 8.96
N MET A 71 -5.22 -1.11 7.85
CA MET A 71 -5.29 -2.09 6.78
C MET A 71 -4.30 -3.21 7.09
N VAL A 72 -4.76 -4.45 7.11
CA VAL A 72 -3.99 -5.59 7.57
C VAL A 72 -4.01 -6.73 6.56
N ARG A 73 -2.84 -7.36 6.37
CA ARG A 73 -2.64 -8.53 5.52
C ARG A 73 -1.68 -9.50 6.18
N ASP A 74 -2.01 -10.78 6.16
CA ASP A 74 -1.10 -11.83 6.61
C ASP A 74 -0.09 -12.14 5.49
N LEU A 75 1.18 -12.30 5.84
CA LEU A 75 2.29 -12.47 4.89
C LEU A 75 2.76 -13.93 4.82
N SER A 76 2.06 -14.86 5.47
CA SER A 76 2.39 -16.28 5.48
C SER A 76 2.49 -16.82 4.05
N SER A 77 3.59 -17.54 3.78
CA SER A 77 3.85 -18.27 2.54
C SER A 77 2.81 -19.35 2.25
#